data_AF-A0A6L5YQX9-F1
#
_entry.id   AF-A0A6L5YQX9-F1
#
_cell.length_a   1.000
_cell.length_b   1.000
_cell.length_c   1.000
_cell.angle_alpha   90.00
_cell.angle_beta   90.00
_cell.angle_gamma   90.00
#
_symmetry.space_group_name_H-M   'P 1'
#
loop_
_entity.id
_entity.type
_entity.pdbx_description
1 polymer ?
#
loop_
_entity_poly.entity_id
_entity_poly.type
_entity_poly.pdbx_seq_one_letter_code
_entity_poly.pdbx_strand_id
1 'polypeptide(L)'
;MKATRHNGRSGKHGSYNPKHNDRQFDISHSEHIDGELALQNVYWDCYGGRRTSAETPENDESFEEVELRFYHDNYQDSVNGQNYRNECNGHSERNRSVEEIYRNKKTCPEESILQLGNIDGSVSAETLMNVAETFFEQFNERFGEHVHILDWALHVDEKTPHIHERHVFDALNAHGELAPQQDKALEALGIDLPDPNKPKSKSNNRKMVFDAICRDMFLSICEEYGLSVDREPTYGGKKYLDKQDFIIQNQQTRLANIADQVADKEKDLEKANVEFAAIDTIMNSIASSIYDSTCSVVAEVVTRDVLKRSIDSAKAAKDEEERTSFYSSYEKQAMGSLLKRFINRVEQTIDDVVYRVKCKFSQDDNRSKNIQLVQQKMWRNLDRLAESGPHDYEICYGNELNYSDMGKVGSKTQEIAQQVVRRRRGR
;
A
#
# COMPACT_ATOMS: atom_id res chain seq x y z
N MET A 1 -19.62 -27.36 -2.06
CA MET A 1 -19.53 -25.90 -1.89
C MET A 1 -19.89 -25.54 -0.47
N LYS A 2 -19.30 -24.49 0.10
CA LYS A 2 -19.47 -24.19 1.51
C LYS A 2 -20.77 -23.41 1.77
N ALA A 3 -21.70 -24.03 2.49
CA ALA A 3 -22.87 -23.36 3.04
C ALA A 3 -22.62 -22.98 4.50
N THR A 4 -22.69 -21.68 4.77
CA THR A 4 -22.32 -21.10 6.05
C THR A 4 -23.53 -20.45 6.70
N ARG A 5 -23.82 -20.87 7.94
CA ARG A 5 -24.78 -20.23 8.84
C ARG A 5 -24.07 -19.89 10.15
N HIS A 6 -23.99 -18.62 10.49
CA HIS A 6 -23.31 -18.15 11.70
C HIS A 6 -24.27 -17.35 12.56
N ASN A 7 -24.42 -17.72 13.82
CA ASN A 7 -25.38 -17.08 14.71
C ASN A 7 -24.69 -16.43 15.91
N GLY A 8 -25.14 -15.25 16.31
CA GLY A 8 -24.70 -14.64 17.55
C GLY A 8 -25.46 -13.37 17.92
N ARG A 9 -25.36 -13.00 19.20
CA ARG A 9 -26.01 -11.79 19.76
C ARG A 9 -25.03 -10.66 20.03
N SER A 10 -23.78 -11.01 20.37
CA SER A 10 -22.77 -10.05 20.78
C SER A 10 -21.35 -10.59 20.60
N GLY A 11 -20.45 -9.74 20.13
CA GLY A 11 -19.01 -10.00 20.02
C GLY A 11 -18.19 -9.28 21.09
N LYS A 12 -16.88 -9.16 20.84
CA LYS A 12 -15.94 -8.46 21.73
C LYS A 12 -16.29 -6.97 21.89
N HIS A 13 -16.96 -6.40 20.88
CA HIS A 13 -17.27 -4.97 20.76
C HIS A 13 -18.71 -4.58 21.16
N GLY A 14 -19.52 -5.52 21.68
CA GLY A 14 -20.91 -5.23 22.07
C GLY A 14 -21.91 -6.15 21.38
N SER A 15 -23.20 -5.84 21.52
CA SER A 15 -24.27 -6.52 20.79
C SER A 15 -24.19 -6.18 19.29
N TYR A 16 -24.53 -7.12 18.41
CA TYR A 16 -24.52 -6.86 16.97
C TYR A 16 -25.59 -5.83 16.60
N ASN A 17 -25.19 -4.83 15.82
CA ASN A 17 -25.97 -3.63 15.55
C ASN A 17 -26.67 -3.72 14.17
N PRO A 18 -28.00 -3.63 14.11
CA PRO A 18 -28.74 -3.71 12.85
C PRO A 18 -28.51 -2.54 11.89
N LYS A 19 -27.97 -1.39 12.34
CA LYS A 19 -27.66 -0.24 11.46
C LYS A 19 -26.70 -0.55 10.32
N HIS A 20 -25.87 -1.58 10.47
CA HIS A 20 -25.00 -2.01 9.37
C HIS A 20 -25.82 -2.75 8.29
N ASN A 21 -26.95 -3.33 8.65
CA ASN A 21 -27.73 -4.24 7.82
C ASN A 21 -28.66 -3.48 6.88
N ASP A 22 -29.25 -2.37 7.31
CA ASP A 22 -30.12 -1.51 6.49
C ASP A 22 -29.37 -0.37 5.77
N ARG A 23 -28.03 -0.35 5.88
CA ARG A 23 -27.12 0.63 5.23
C ARG A 23 -27.49 2.09 5.52
N GLN A 24 -28.13 2.37 6.65
CA GLN A 24 -28.46 3.74 7.08
C GLN A 24 -27.26 4.49 7.69
N PHE A 25 -26.16 4.57 6.93
CA PHE A 25 -24.95 5.32 7.26
C PHE A 25 -24.24 5.74 5.97
N ASP A 26 -23.25 6.64 6.09
CA ASP A 26 -22.48 7.07 4.93
C ASP A 26 -21.58 5.94 4.41
N ILE A 27 -22.00 5.30 3.32
CA ILE A 27 -21.32 4.19 2.67
C ILE A 27 -19.96 4.63 2.09
N SER A 28 -19.77 5.92 1.77
CA SER A 28 -18.54 6.43 1.13
C SER A 28 -17.29 6.27 2.02
N HIS A 29 -17.48 6.10 3.32
CA HIS A 29 -16.41 5.86 4.29
C HIS A 29 -16.01 4.39 4.44
N SER A 30 -16.64 3.47 3.71
CA SER A 30 -16.38 2.03 3.80
C SER A 30 -15.61 1.50 2.59
N GLU A 31 -14.33 1.14 2.76
CA GLU A 31 -13.47 0.61 1.68
C GLU A 31 -13.93 -0.75 1.10
N HIS A 32 -14.93 -1.40 1.70
CA HIS A 32 -15.35 -2.76 1.35
C HIS A 32 -16.77 -2.86 0.81
N ILE A 33 -17.48 -1.73 0.74
CA ILE A 33 -18.83 -1.65 0.22
C ILE A 33 -18.77 -0.93 -1.12
N ASP A 34 -19.28 -1.58 -2.16
CA ASP A 34 -19.45 -0.96 -3.47
C ASP A 34 -20.79 -0.21 -3.50
N GLY A 35 -20.72 1.12 -3.56
CA GLY A 35 -21.90 1.99 -3.51
C GLY A 35 -22.86 1.80 -4.69
N GLU A 36 -22.39 1.36 -5.87
CA GLU A 36 -23.28 1.09 -7.01
C GLU A 36 -24.04 -0.23 -6.82
N LEU A 37 -23.35 -1.25 -6.27
CA LEU A 37 -23.98 -2.53 -5.95
C LEU A 37 -24.92 -2.45 -4.74
N ALA A 38 -24.70 -1.50 -3.82
CA ALA A 38 -25.59 -1.30 -2.66
C ALA A 38 -27.03 -0.98 -3.05
N LEU A 39 -27.25 -0.41 -4.24
CA LEU A 39 -28.59 -0.16 -4.81
C LEU A 39 -29.35 -1.46 -5.14
N GLN A 40 -28.65 -2.59 -5.25
CA GLN A 40 -29.23 -3.91 -5.53
C GLN A 40 -29.46 -4.73 -4.26
N ASN A 41 -29.15 -4.19 -3.08
CA ASN A 41 -29.49 -4.84 -1.82
C ASN A 41 -31.01 -4.96 -1.66
N VAL A 42 -31.43 -6.02 -0.98
CA VAL A 42 -32.83 -6.31 -0.67
C VAL A 42 -32.99 -6.33 0.83
N TYR A 43 -34.04 -5.70 1.34
CA TYR A 43 -34.36 -5.65 2.75
C TYR A 43 -35.77 -6.20 2.98
N TRP A 44 -36.00 -6.71 4.19
CA TRP A 44 -37.32 -7.13 4.64
C TRP A 44 -37.43 -6.90 6.14
N ASP A 45 -38.61 -6.51 6.60
CA ASP A 45 -38.94 -6.47 8.02
C ASP A 45 -40.38 -6.96 8.30
N CYS A 46 -40.64 -7.32 9.55
CA CYS A 46 -41.88 -7.96 9.96
C CYS A 46 -43.14 -7.08 9.88
N TYR A 47 -43.00 -5.77 9.64
CA TYR A 47 -44.13 -4.84 9.49
C TYR A 47 -44.26 -4.30 8.06
N GLY A 48 -43.15 -3.90 7.45
CA GLY A 48 -43.08 -3.29 6.11
C GLY A 48 -42.98 -4.31 4.97
N GLY A 49 -42.54 -5.54 5.27
CA GLY A 49 -42.29 -6.55 4.26
C GLY A 49 -41.07 -6.22 3.39
N ARG A 50 -41.03 -6.77 2.17
CA ARG A 50 -39.87 -6.69 1.28
C ARG A 50 -39.77 -5.30 0.63
N ARG A 51 -38.56 -4.72 0.63
CA ARG A 51 -38.19 -3.50 -0.08
C ARG A 51 -36.80 -3.62 -0.72
N THR A 52 -36.53 -2.79 -1.72
CA THR A 52 -35.19 -2.65 -2.33
C THR A 52 -34.57 -1.31 -1.96
N SER A 53 -33.24 -1.19 -2.01
CA SER A 53 -32.57 0.10 -1.77
C SER A 53 -33.08 1.22 -2.68
N ALA A 54 -33.47 0.91 -3.92
CA ALA A 54 -34.02 1.88 -4.87
C ALA A 54 -35.43 2.39 -4.51
N GLU A 55 -36.18 1.60 -3.75
CA GLU A 55 -37.56 1.88 -3.38
C GLU A 55 -37.70 2.45 -1.96
N THR A 56 -36.61 2.41 -1.16
CA THR A 56 -36.61 2.84 0.25
C THR A 56 -36.69 4.38 0.32
N PRO A 57 -37.83 4.97 0.73
CA PRO A 57 -37.96 6.41 0.91
C PRO A 57 -37.12 6.90 2.09
N GLU A 58 -36.78 8.20 2.14
CA GLU A 58 -36.06 8.82 3.27
C GLU A 58 -36.77 8.67 4.64
N ASN A 59 -38.04 8.27 4.66
CA ASN A 59 -38.87 8.14 5.86
C ASN A 59 -39.16 6.68 6.27
N ASP A 60 -38.54 5.68 5.64
CA ASP A 60 -38.69 4.30 6.10
C ASP A 60 -37.99 4.08 7.43
N GLU A 61 -38.65 3.33 8.32
CA GLU A 61 -38.08 2.96 9.61
C GLU A 61 -36.81 2.12 9.41
N SER A 62 -35.78 2.47 10.17
CA SER A 62 -34.58 1.65 10.33
C SER A 62 -34.90 0.29 10.94
N PHE A 63 -34.03 -0.70 10.72
CA PHE A 63 -34.16 -1.98 11.41
C PHE A 63 -34.11 -1.82 12.94
N GLU A 64 -33.33 -0.87 13.48
CA GLU A 64 -33.34 -0.59 14.92
C GLU A 64 -34.71 -0.10 15.40
N GLU A 65 -35.39 0.76 14.63
CA GLU A 65 -36.74 1.26 14.95
C GLU A 65 -37.79 0.16 14.84
N VAL A 66 -37.71 -0.67 13.80
CA VAL A 66 -38.61 -1.83 13.62
C VAL A 66 -38.44 -2.84 14.77
N GLU A 67 -37.21 -3.20 15.11
CA GLU A 67 -36.92 -4.11 16.23
C GLU A 67 -37.41 -3.53 17.56
N LEU A 68 -37.17 -2.24 17.81
CA LEU A 68 -37.66 -1.57 19.02
C LEU A 68 -39.19 -1.54 19.08
N ARG A 69 -39.87 -1.25 17.96
CA ARG A 69 -41.33 -1.32 17.87
C ARG A 69 -41.83 -2.72 18.24
N PHE A 70 -41.22 -3.78 17.70
CA PHE A 70 -41.57 -5.16 18.05
C PHE A 70 -41.44 -5.42 19.55
N TYR A 71 -40.36 -4.94 20.18
CA TYR A 71 -40.15 -5.10 21.62
C TYR A 71 -41.19 -4.34 22.44
N HIS A 72 -41.60 -3.15 22.03
CA HIS A 72 -42.68 -2.42 22.69
C HIS A 72 -44.02 -3.12 22.53
N ASP A 73 -44.38 -3.53 21.32
CA ASP A 73 -45.66 -4.17 21.03
C ASP A 73 -45.83 -5.49 21.80
N ASN A 74 -44.75 -6.27 21.94
CA ASN A 74 -44.83 -7.64 22.46
C ASN A 74 -44.35 -7.79 23.91
N TYR A 75 -43.42 -6.96 24.39
CA TYR A 75 -42.76 -7.19 25.69
C TYR A 75 -43.02 -6.10 26.73
N GLN A 76 -43.68 -4.99 26.38
CA GLN A 76 -43.97 -3.90 27.30
C GLN A 76 -44.72 -4.36 28.55
N ASP A 77 -45.69 -5.26 28.41
CA ASP A 77 -46.45 -5.79 29.54
C ASP A 77 -45.57 -6.58 30.51
N SER A 78 -44.65 -7.39 29.99
CA SER A 78 -43.70 -8.14 30.83
C SER A 78 -42.73 -7.21 31.58
N VAL A 79 -42.33 -6.10 30.95
CA VAL A 79 -41.48 -5.07 31.56
C VAL A 79 -42.23 -4.34 32.66
N ASN A 80 -43.44 -3.86 32.37
CA ASN A 80 -44.28 -3.15 33.31
C ASN A 80 -44.62 -4.04 34.52
N GLY A 81 -45.01 -5.29 34.26
CA GLY A 81 -45.28 -6.27 35.30
C GLY A 81 -44.05 -6.52 36.18
N GLN A 82 -42.86 -6.68 35.58
CA GLN A 82 -41.64 -6.90 36.34
C GLN A 82 -41.24 -5.67 37.18
N ASN A 83 -41.37 -4.47 36.62
CA ASN A 83 -41.07 -3.22 37.31
C ASN A 83 -42.03 -2.99 38.48
N TYR A 84 -43.33 -3.20 38.26
CA TYR A 84 -44.33 -3.14 39.34
C TYR A 84 -44.00 -4.12 40.48
N ARG A 85 -43.64 -5.36 40.14
CA ARG A 85 -43.21 -6.37 41.14
C ARG A 85 -41.94 -5.95 41.88
N ASN A 86 -40.97 -5.36 41.18
CA ASN A 86 -39.75 -4.85 41.80
C ASN A 86 -40.07 -3.72 42.79
N GLU A 87 -40.93 -2.77 42.41
CA GLU A 87 -41.38 -1.67 43.26
C GLU A 87 -42.11 -2.16 44.51
N CYS A 88 -43.04 -3.10 44.37
CA CYS A 88 -43.73 -3.72 45.52
C CYS A 88 -42.76 -4.38 46.50
N ASN A 89 -41.64 -4.91 46.01
CA ASN A 89 -40.60 -5.54 46.82
C ASN A 89 -39.51 -4.56 47.28
N GLY A 90 -39.66 -3.26 47.03
CA GLY A 90 -38.69 -2.23 47.43
C GLY A 90 -37.39 -2.25 46.62
N HIS A 91 -37.41 -2.80 45.41
CA HIS A 91 -36.26 -2.97 44.51
C HIS A 91 -36.39 -2.15 43.22
N SER A 92 -36.85 -0.90 43.30
CA SER A 92 -37.05 -0.03 42.13
C SER A 92 -35.76 0.25 41.35
N GLU A 93 -34.59 0.07 41.96
CA GLU A 93 -33.28 0.15 41.28
C GLU A 93 -33.08 -0.91 40.20
N ARG A 94 -33.92 -1.95 40.18
CA ARG A 94 -33.87 -3.05 39.20
C ARG A 94 -34.82 -2.85 38.03
N ASN A 95 -35.61 -1.78 38.06
CA ASN A 95 -36.53 -1.45 36.98
C ASN A 95 -35.77 -1.24 35.69
N ARG A 96 -36.34 -1.72 34.60
CA ARG A 96 -35.75 -1.57 33.27
C ARG A 96 -36.76 -1.04 32.27
N SER A 97 -36.27 -0.32 31.27
CA SER A 97 -37.07 0.04 30.10
C SER A 97 -37.05 -1.09 29.05
N VAL A 98 -37.94 -1.01 28.06
CA VAL A 98 -37.95 -1.94 26.93
C VAL A 98 -36.66 -1.84 26.12
N GLU A 99 -36.15 -0.62 25.91
CA GLU A 99 -34.90 -0.34 25.22
C GLU A 99 -33.69 -0.95 25.95
N GLU A 100 -33.70 -0.95 27.28
CA GLU A 100 -32.66 -1.60 28.08
C GLU A 100 -32.71 -3.13 27.95
N ILE A 101 -33.89 -3.72 27.78
CA ILE A 101 -34.03 -5.15 27.44
C ILE A 101 -33.53 -5.41 26.02
N TYR A 102 -33.89 -4.56 25.06
CA TYR A 102 -33.46 -4.65 23.68
C TYR A 102 -31.93 -4.57 23.55
N ARG A 103 -31.26 -3.68 24.29
CA ARG A 103 -29.79 -3.52 24.24
C ARG A 103 -29.02 -4.58 25.06
N ASN A 104 -29.70 -5.35 25.89
CA ASN A 104 -29.06 -6.33 26.76
C ASN A 104 -28.60 -7.57 25.98
N LYS A 105 -27.33 -7.96 26.13
CA LYS A 105 -26.70 -9.10 25.42
C LYS A 105 -27.43 -10.45 25.55
N LYS A 106 -28.29 -10.62 26.57
CA LYS A 106 -29.05 -11.85 26.79
C LYS A 106 -30.42 -11.87 26.14
N THR A 107 -30.95 -10.69 25.79
CA THR A 107 -32.34 -10.51 25.36
C THR A 107 -32.45 -9.75 24.06
N CYS A 108 -31.38 -9.12 23.56
CA CYS A 108 -31.32 -8.54 22.22
C CYS A 108 -31.54 -9.61 21.16
N PRO A 109 -31.98 -9.22 19.95
CA PRO A 109 -32.11 -10.15 18.83
C PRO A 109 -30.78 -10.84 18.51
N GLU A 110 -30.89 -12.05 17.98
CA GLU A 110 -29.78 -12.86 17.50
C GLU A 110 -29.68 -12.70 15.99
N GLU A 111 -28.47 -12.44 15.50
CA GLU A 111 -28.18 -12.34 14.08
C GLU A 111 -27.71 -13.69 13.55
N SER A 112 -28.33 -14.19 12.48
CA SER A 112 -27.86 -15.28 11.63
C SER A 112 -27.31 -14.73 10.31
N ILE A 113 -26.10 -15.12 9.93
CA ILE A 113 -25.54 -14.82 8.61
C ILE A 113 -25.65 -16.05 7.72
N LEU A 114 -26.33 -15.94 6.57
CA LEU A 114 -26.44 -16.98 5.55
C LEU A 114 -25.55 -16.65 4.36
N GLN A 115 -24.68 -17.58 3.98
CA GLN A 115 -23.79 -17.42 2.82
C GLN A 115 -23.58 -18.75 2.09
N LEU A 116 -23.67 -18.73 0.76
CA LEU A 116 -23.46 -19.89 -0.11
C LEU A 116 -22.26 -19.67 -1.03
N GLY A 117 -21.13 -20.26 -0.63
CA GLY A 117 -19.85 -20.12 -1.32
C GLY A 117 -18.83 -19.29 -0.53
N ASN A 118 -17.74 -18.92 -1.20
CA ASN A 118 -16.65 -18.13 -0.65
C ASN A 118 -16.09 -17.18 -1.73
N ILE A 119 -14.96 -16.52 -1.43
CA ILE A 119 -14.30 -15.60 -2.37
C ILE A 119 -13.88 -16.25 -3.70
N ASP A 120 -13.70 -17.57 -3.72
CA ASP A 120 -13.26 -18.33 -4.91
C ASP A 120 -14.45 -18.75 -5.80
N GLY A 121 -15.68 -18.58 -5.31
CA GLY A 121 -16.91 -18.89 -6.02
C GLY A 121 -18.14 -18.87 -5.11
N SER A 122 -19.17 -18.13 -5.51
CA SER A 122 -20.45 -18.03 -4.82
C SER A 122 -21.62 -18.21 -5.80
N VAL A 123 -22.79 -18.58 -5.28
CA VAL A 123 -24.02 -18.60 -6.07
C VAL A 123 -24.44 -17.18 -6.45
N SER A 124 -25.35 -17.06 -7.43
CA SER A 124 -25.97 -15.77 -7.72
C SER A 124 -26.78 -15.26 -6.53
N ALA A 125 -26.89 -13.93 -6.40
CA ALA A 125 -27.71 -13.30 -5.36
C ALA A 125 -29.17 -13.76 -5.41
N GLU A 126 -29.73 -13.94 -6.60
CA GLU A 126 -31.08 -14.47 -6.81
C GLU A 126 -31.23 -15.89 -6.26
N THR A 127 -30.26 -16.78 -6.53
CA THR A 127 -30.28 -18.14 -5.98
C THR A 127 -30.20 -18.13 -4.45
N LEU A 128 -29.32 -17.30 -3.87
CA LEU A 128 -29.20 -17.17 -2.41
C LEU A 128 -30.51 -16.67 -1.79
N MET A 129 -31.14 -15.67 -2.41
CA MET A 129 -32.41 -15.11 -1.98
C MET A 129 -33.53 -16.16 -2.00
N ASN A 130 -33.69 -16.89 -3.11
CA ASN A 130 -34.75 -17.91 -3.22
C ASN A 130 -34.58 -19.02 -2.17
N VAL A 131 -33.34 -19.49 -1.97
CA VAL A 131 -33.03 -20.48 -0.92
C VAL A 131 -33.35 -19.93 0.47
N ALA A 132 -33.00 -18.67 0.74
CA ALA A 132 -33.24 -18.04 2.02
C ALA A 132 -34.74 -17.78 2.28
N GLU A 133 -35.51 -17.33 1.29
CA GLU A 133 -36.96 -17.15 1.40
C GLU A 133 -37.66 -18.47 1.74
N THR A 134 -37.35 -19.56 1.04
CA THR A 134 -37.89 -20.90 1.39
C THR A 134 -37.44 -21.36 2.78
N PHE A 135 -36.20 -21.06 3.17
CA PHE A 135 -35.73 -21.34 4.52
C PHE A 135 -36.52 -20.56 5.57
N PHE A 136 -36.78 -19.27 5.35
CA PHE A 136 -37.53 -18.42 6.29
C PHE A 136 -39.00 -18.84 6.38
N GLU A 137 -39.62 -19.26 5.28
CA GLU A 137 -40.98 -19.83 5.29
C GLU A 137 -41.04 -21.10 6.14
N GLN A 138 -40.19 -22.09 5.87
CA GLN A 138 -40.13 -23.33 6.66
C GLN A 138 -39.75 -23.08 8.13
N PHE A 139 -38.86 -22.10 8.36
CA PHE A 139 -38.47 -21.69 9.70
C PHE A 139 -39.66 -21.11 10.48
N ASN A 140 -40.42 -20.22 9.86
CA ASN A 140 -41.60 -19.61 10.48
C ASN A 140 -42.71 -20.63 10.72
N GLU A 141 -42.97 -21.55 9.78
CA GLU A 141 -43.93 -22.64 9.97
C GLU A 141 -43.58 -23.53 11.16
N ARG A 142 -42.28 -23.79 11.37
CA ARG A 142 -41.81 -24.72 12.40
C ARG A 142 -41.57 -24.08 13.76
N PHE A 143 -41.13 -22.82 13.79
CA PHE A 143 -40.65 -22.15 15.00
C PHE A 143 -41.35 -20.82 15.29
N GLY A 144 -42.17 -20.31 14.38
CA GLY A 144 -42.77 -18.97 14.42
C GLY A 144 -43.72 -18.71 15.59
N GLU A 145 -44.08 -19.74 16.37
CA GLU A 145 -44.82 -19.56 17.64
C GLU A 145 -43.95 -18.91 18.73
N HIS A 146 -42.63 -19.13 18.69
CA HIS A 146 -41.70 -18.72 19.75
C HIS A 146 -40.38 -18.12 19.24
N VAL A 147 -40.17 -18.10 17.92
CA VAL A 147 -38.99 -17.53 17.27
C VAL A 147 -39.43 -16.66 16.11
N HIS A 148 -39.25 -15.35 16.25
CA HIS A 148 -39.75 -14.36 15.31
C HIS A 148 -38.60 -13.69 14.58
N ILE A 149 -38.59 -13.82 13.25
CA ILE A 149 -37.70 -13.05 12.39
C ILE A 149 -38.23 -11.61 12.35
N LEU A 150 -37.40 -10.66 12.74
CA LEU A 150 -37.75 -9.24 12.82
C LEU A 150 -37.39 -8.53 11.52
N ASP A 151 -36.21 -8.85 10.99
CA ASP A 151 -35.67 -8.24 9.79
C ASP A 151 -34.62 -9.15 9.12
N TRP A 152 -34.41 -8.94 7.82
CA TRP A 152 -33.25 -9.46 7.13
C TRP A 152 -32.82 -8.57 5.95
N ALA A 153 -31.52 -8.61 5.62
CA ALA A 153 -30.93 -7.88 4.52
C ALA A 153 -30.03 -8.79 3.67
N LEU A 154 -30.26 -8.80 2.36
CA LEU A 154 -29.35 -9.37 1.37
C LEU A 154 -28.37 -8.28 0.92
N HIS A 155 -27.09 -8.52 1.19
CA HIS A 155 -25.98 -7.66 0.77
C HIS A 155 -25.28 -8.26 -0.44
N VAL A 156 -25.32 -7.55 -1.56
CA VAL A 156 -24.62 -7.88 -2.81
C VAL A 156 -23.46 -6.91 -3.09
N ASP A 157 -23.33 -5.91 -2.24
CA ASP A 157 -22.36 -4.81 -2.28
C ASP A 157 -21.00 -5.14 -1.68
N GLU A 158 -20.82 -6.37 -1.21
CA GLU A 158 -19.57 -6.88 -0.66
C GLU A 158 -19.01 -8.02 -1.52
N LYS A 159 -17.79 -8.49 -1.18
CA LYS A 159 -17.06 -9.51 -1.95
C LYS A 159 -17.82 -10.81 -2.19
N THR A 160 -18.77 -11.15 -1.34
CA THR A 160 -19.57 -12.37 -1.47
C THR A 160 -21.00 -12.05 -1.02
N PRO A 161 -22.02 -12.37 -1.84
CA PRO A 161 -23.40 -12.20 -1.43
C PRO A 161 -23.70 -12.96 -0.15
N HIS A 162 -24.32 -12.28 0.81
CA HIS A 162 -24.70 -12.87 2.10
C HIS A 162 -25.96 -12.18 2.63
N ILE A 163 -26.67 -12.89 3.51
CA ILE A 163 -27.87 -12.39 4.17
C ILE A 163 -27.60 -12.26 5.66
N HIS A 164 -27.92 -11.10 6.21
CA HIS A 164 -28.05 -10.88 7.64
C HIS A 164 -29.52 -11.05 8.00
N GLU A 165 -29.84 -11.99 8.88
CA GLU A 165 -31.18 -12.21 9.43
C GLU A 165 -31.16 -11.97 10.92
N ARG A 166 -32.18 -11.35 11.49
CA ARG A 166 -32.29 -11.10 12.93
C ARG A 166 -33.61 -11.63 13.47
N HIS A 167 -33.52 -12.43 14.52
CA HIS A 167 -34.68 -12.98 15.21
C HIS A 167 -34.61 -12.83 16.72
N VAL A 168 -35.78 -12.88 17.35
CA VAL A 168 -35.92 -12.96 18.80
C VAL A 168 -36.60 -14.27 19.20
N PHE A 169 -36.27 -14.73 20.40
CA PHE A 169 -36.91 -15.90 21.02
C PHE A 169 -37.74 -15.42 22.19
N ASP A 170 -39.00 -15.83 22.28
CA ASP A 170 -39.85 -15.52 23.41
C ASP A 170 -40.70 -16.70 23.88
N ALA A 171 -41.16 -16.55 25.11
CA ALA A 171 -42.05 -17.49 25.76
C ALA A 171 -42.80 -16.77 26.87
N LEU A 172 -43.95 -17.32 27.25
CA LEU A 172 -44.69 -16.83 28.41
C LEU A 172 -43.86 -17.04 29.69
N ASN A 173 -43.76 -15.98 30.48
CA ASN A 173 -43.16 -16.05 31.80
C ASN A 173 -44.11 -16.69 32.82
N ALA A 174 -43.67 -16.85 34.07
CA ALA A 174 -44.48 -17.47 35.12
C ALA A 174 -45.77 -16.71 35.48
N HIS A 175 -45.91 -15.48 34.98
CA HIS A 175 -47.06 -14.59 35.17
C HIS A 175 -47.96 -14.52 33.93
N GLY A 176 -47.67 -15.31 32.88
CA GLY A 176 -48.44 -15.29 31.63
C GLY A 176 -48.14 -14.09 30.72
N GLU A 177 -47.04 -13.37 30.96
CA GLU A 177 -46.60 -12.24 30.12
C GLU A 177 -45.52 -12.74 29.14
N LEU A 178 -45.61 -12.36 27.86
CA LEU A 178 -44.61 -12.72 26.85
C LEU A 178 -43.31 -11.96 27.08
N ALA A 179 -42.18 -12.68 27.09
CA ALA A 179 -40.87 -12.07 27.33
C ALA A 179 -39.77 -12.76 26.52
N PRO A 180 -38.69 -12.04 26.15
CA PRO A 180 -37.58 -12.61 25.38
C PRO A 180 -36.80 -13.64 26.22
N GLN A 181 -37.05 -14.93 25.99
CA GLN A 181 -36.59 -16.05 26.82
C GLN A 181 -36.19 -17.25 25.96
N GLN A 182 -34.97 -17.20 25.40
CA GLN A 182 -34.43 -18.23 24.48
C GLN A 182 -34.59 -19.68 24.95
N ASP A 183 -34.18 -20.01 26.17
CA ASP A 183 -34.18 -21.41 26.59
C ASP A 183 -35.59 -21.97 26.80
N LYS A 184 -36.52 -21.11 27.22
CA LYS A 184 -37.93 -21.48 27.43
C LYS A 184 -38.71 -21.54 26.12
N ALA A 185 -38.41 -20.64 25.19
CA ALA A 185 -38.93 -20.70 23.82
C ALA A 185 -38.61 -22.06 23.19
N LEU A 186 -37.34 -22.48 23.26
CA LEU A 186 -36.90 -23.77 22.73
C LEU A 186 -37.50 -24.96 23.49
N GLU A 187 -37.67 -24.85 24.81
CA GLU A 187 -38.37 -25.87 25.60
C GLU A 187 -39.85 -26.00 25.21
N ALA A 188 -40.55 -24.89 24.99
CA ALA A 188 -41.94 -24.86 24.56
C ALA A 188 -42.11 -25.44 23.14
N LEU A 189 -41.12 -25.24 22.26
CA LEU A 189 -41.04 -25.87 20.94
C LEU A 189 -40.69 -27.38 21.00
N GLY A 190 -40.55 -27.98 22.18
CA GLY A 190 -40.23 -29.40 22.35
C GLY A 190 -38.79 -29.76 22.00
N ILE A 191 -37.87 -28.79 22.02
CA ILE A 191 -36.45 -29.05 21.74
C ILE A 191 -35.76 -29.49 23.03
N ASP A 192 -35.26 -30.73 23.02
CA ASP A 192 -34.57 -31.33 24.16
C ASP A 192 -33.12 -30.85 24.30
N LEU A 193 -32.53 -31.14 25.46
CA LEU A 193 -31.09 -31.00 25.66
C LEU A 193 -30.34 -32.04 24.81
N PRO A 194 -29.13 -31.73 24.31
CA PRO A 194 -28.29 -32.71 23.64
C PRO A 194 -28.08 -34.00 24.45
N ASP A 195 -27.92 -33.87 25.77
CA ASP A 195 -27.93 -34.97 26.73
C ASP A 195 -29.03 -34.73 27.78
N PRO A 196 -30.20 -35.39 27.66
CA PRO A 196 -31.33 -35.21 28.57
C PRO A 196 -31.03 -35.61 30.02
N ASN A 197 -30.03 -36.47 30.24
CA ASN A 197 -29.68 -36.95 31.57
C ASN A 197 -28.77 -35.97 32.34
N LYS A 198 -28.23 -34.96 31.67
CA LYS A 198 -27.36 -33.95 32.27
C LYS A 198 -28.09 -32.62 32.45
N PRO A 199 -27.80 -31.87 33.52
CA PRO A 199 -28.34 -30.53 33.67
C PRO A 199 -27.84 -29.61 32.55
N LYS A 200 -28.58 -28.53 32.33
CA LYS A 200 -28.23 -27.48 31.39
C LYS A 200 -26.85 -26.89 31.72
N SER A 201 -26.02 -26.74 30.69
CA SER A 201 -24.70 -26.11 30.80
C SER A 201 -24.32 -25.41 29.50
N LYS A 202 -23.17 -24.73 29.46
CA LYS A 202 -22.66 -24.10 28.23
C LYS A 202 -22.50 -25.11 27.08
N SER A 203 -22.16 -26.36 27.39
CA SER A 203 -21.97 -27.44 26.41
C SER A 203 -23.15 -28.40 26.31
N ASN A 204 -24.21 -28.18 27.10
CA ASN A 204 -25.44 -28.96 27.07
C ASN A 204 -26.62 -27.99 27.14
N ASN A 205 -26.98 -27.40 26.00
CA ASN A 205 -28.05 -26.41 25.90
C ASN A 205 -28.92 -26.69 24.66
N ARG A 206 -30.19 -26.34 24.74
CA ARG A 206 -31.19 -26.58 23.66
C ARG A 206 -30.83 -25.87 22.36
N LYS A 207 -30.12 -24.73 22.45
CA LYS A 207 -29.69 -23.95 21.28
C LYS A 207 -28.77 -24.75 20.37
N MET A 208 -27.94 -25.64 20.91
CA MET A 208 -27.11 -26.53 20.08
C MET A 208 -27.96 -27.45 19.19
N VAL A 209 -29.05 -28.00 19.73
CA VAL A 209 -29.97 -28.86 18.97
C VAL A 209 -30.75 -28.03 17.95
N PHE A 210 -31.26 -26.87 18.36
CA PHE A 210 -31.93 -25.92 17.46
C PHE A 210 -31.03 -25.52 16.27
N ASP A 211 -29.76 -25.18 16.52
CA ASP A 211 -28.83 -24.79 15.48
C ASP A 211 -28.49 -25.94 14.54
N ALA A 212 -28.41 -27.17 15.06
CA ALA A 212 -28.23 -28.36 14.25
C ALA A 212 -29.45 -28.62 13.34
N ILE A 213 -30.68 -28.48 13.87
CA ILE A 213 -31.92 -28.62 13.09
C ILE A 213 -31.98 -27.55 12.00
N CYS A 214 -31.72 -26.28 12.34
CA CYS A 214 -31.72 -25.19 11.36
C CYS A 214 -30.65 -25.38 10.28
N ARG A 215 -29.46 -25.88 10.66
CA ARG A 215 -28.39 -26.18 9.70
C ARG A 215 -28.82 -27.29 8.75
N ASP A 216 -29.38 -28.39 9.25
CA ASP A 216 -29.82 -29.50 8.40
C ASP A 216 -30.96 -29.08 7.46
N MET A 217 -31.91 -28.28 7.96
CA MET A 217 -32.98 -27.67 7.16
C MET A 217 -32.41 -26.79 6.04
N PHE A 218 -31.50 -25.86 6.37
CA PHE A 218 -30.87 -24.99 5.37
C PHE A 218 -30.10 -25.77 4.30
N LEU A 219 -29.33 -26.79 4.70
CA LEU A 219 -28.57 -27.63 3.76
C LEU A 219 -29.49 -28.45 2.86
N SER A 220 -30.59 -28.98 3.40
CA SER A 220 -31.56 -29.74 2.62
C SER A 220 -32.25 -28.86 1.57
N ILE A 221 -32.61 -27.63 1.93
CA ILE A 221 -33.16 -26.66 0.96
C ILE A 221 -32.12 -26.33 -0.11
N CYS A 222 -30.83 -26.15 0.24
CA CYS A 222 -29.80 -25.95 -0.77
C CYS A 222 -29.75 -27.11 -1.80
N GLU A 223 -29.88 -28.35 -1.34
CA GLU A 223 -29.89 -29.54 -2.19
C GLU A 223 -31.14 -29.58 -3.10
N GLU A 224 -32.32 -29.17 -2.59
CA GLU A 224 -33.56 -29.05 -3.37
C GLU A 224 -33.43 -28.03 -4.53
N TYR A 225 -32.67 -26.96 -4.30
CA TYR A 225 -32.30 -25.97 -5.33
C TYR A 225 -31.16 -26.44 -6.25
N GLY A 226 -30.72 -27.70 -6.14
CA GLY A 226 -29.70 -28.30 -7.01
C GLY A 226 -28.26 -27.94 -6.64
N LEU A 227 -28.01 -27.43 -5.42
CA LEU A 227 -26.68 -27.04 -4.97
C LEU A 227 -25.95 -28.21 -4.29
N SER A 228 -24.72 -28.48 -4.73
CA SER A 228 -23.86 -29.48 -4.09
C SER A 228 -23.14 -28.86 -2.89
N VAL A 229 -23.72 -28.96 -1.69
CA VAL A 229 -23.19 -28.39 -0.44
C VAL A 229 -22.48 -29.42 0.44
N ASP A 230 -21.42 -28.98 1.12
CA ASP A 230 -20.65 -29.85 2.02
C ASP A 230 -21.34 -29.97 3.38
N ARG A 231 -21.87 -31.16 3.71
CA ARG A 231 -22.58 -31.40 4.98
C ARG A 231 -21.64 -31.44 6.19
N GLU A 232 -20.43 -31.97 6.03
CA GLU A 232 -19.47 -32.11 7.12
C GLU A 232 -19.02 -30.73 7.67
N PRO A 233 -19.24 -30.45 8.96
CA PRO A 233 -18.77 -29.22 9.56
C PRO A 233 -17.25 -29.24 9.70
N THR A 234 -16.54 -28.43 8.93
CA THR A 234 -15.10 -28.21 9.13
C THR A 234 -14.86 -27.37 10.38
N TYR A 235 -14.58 -28.02 11.50
CA TYR A 235 -14.07 -27.36 12.71
C TYR A 235 -12.55 -27.09 12.56
N GLY A 236 -12.21 -26.01 11.87
CA GLY A 236 -10.83 -25.67 11.51
C GLY A 236 -10.26 -24.48 12.28
N GLY A 237 -9.63 -24.73 13.43
CA GLY A 237 -8.40 -24.11 13.99
C GLY A 237 -8.24 -22.59 14.17
N LYS A 238 -8.98 -21.73 13.47
CA LYS A 238 -8.96 -20.28 13.67
C LYS A 238 -10.11 -19.91 14.58
N LYS A 239 -9.77 -19.42 15.78
CA LYS A 239 -10.73 -18.75 16.66
C LYS A 239 -11.46 -17.70 15.83
N TYR A 240 -12.79 -17.75 15.80
CA TYR A 240 -13.62 -16.79 15.07
C TYR A 240 -13.16 -15.38 15.43
N LEU A 241 -12.69 -14.64 14.42
CA LEU A 241 -12.34 -13.23 14.52
C LEU A 241 -13.55 -12.46 14.00
N ASP A 242 -14.04 -11.50 14.79
CA ASP A 242 -15.08 -10.57 14.32
C ASP A 242 -14.61 -9.92 13.01
N LYS A 243 -15.52 -9.56 12.09
CA LYS A 243 -15.20 -9.00 10.76
C LYS A 243 -14.18 -7.84 10.84
N GLN A 244 -14.29 -7.01 11.88
CA GLN A 244 -13.34 -5.93 12.18
C GLN A 244 -11.93 -6.43 12.49
N ASP A 245 -11.79 -7.47 13.31
CA ASP A 245 -10.48 -8.05 13.63
C ASP A 245 -9.86 -8.72 12.39
N PHE A 246 -10.66 -9.34 11.52
CA PHE A 246 -10.18 -9.89 10.24
C PHE A 246 -9.68 -8.80 9.29
N ILE A 247 -10.38 -7.67 9.21
CA ILE A 247 -9.96 -6.49 8.44
C ILE A 247 -8.63 -5.96 8.99
N ILE A 248 -8.51 -5.77 10.30
CA ILE A 248 -7.29 -5.30 10.96
C ILE A 248 -6.11 -6.24 10.66
N GLN A 249 -6.31 -7.55 10.76
CA GLN A 249 -5.25 -8.52 10.46
C GLN A 249 -4.79 -8.47 9.00
N ASN A 250 -5.72 -8.32 8.05
CA ASN A 250 -5.39 -8.17 6.64
C ASN A 250 -4.63 -6.85 6.38
N GLN A 251 -5.04 -5.76 7.02
CA GLN A 251 -4.33 -4.48 6.93
C GLN A 251 -2.92 -4.59 7.49
N GLN A 252 -2.73 -5.22 8.65
CA GLN A 252 -1.41 -5.46 9.24
C GLN A 252 -0.52 -6.30 8.31
N THR A 253 -1.08 -7.33 7.68
CA THR A 253 -0.35 -8.16 6.72
C THR A 253 0.07 -7.36 5.49
N ARG A 254 -0.83 -6.50 4.96
CA ARG A 254 -0.51 -5.61 3.85
C ARG A 254 0.57 -4.60 4.21
N LEU A 255 0.52 -4.03 5.42
CA LEU A 255 1.55 -3.12 5.93
C LEU A 255 2.91 -3.82 6.06
N ALA A 256 2.93 -5.06 6.55
CA ALA A 256 4.16 -5.87 6.62
C ALA A 256 4.77 -6.09 5.22
N ASN A 257 3.95 -6.48 4.24
CA ASN A 257 4.42 -6.67 2.86
C ASN A 257 4.94 -5.36 2.23
N ILE A 258 4.30 -4.22 2.53
CA ILE A 258 4.79 -2.90 2.07
C ILE A 258 6.12 -2.56 2.75
N ALA A 259 6.25 -2.83 4.05
CA ALA A 259 7.50 -2.60 4.78
C ALA A 259 8.66 -3.42 4.19
N ASP A 260 8.43 -4.68 3.82
CA ASP A 260 9.43 -5.52 3.16
C ASP A 260 9.84 -4.95 1.79
N GLN A 261 8.87 -4.49 0.98
CA GLN A 261 9.17 -3.85 -0.30
C GLN A 261 9.96 -2.54 -0.15
N VAL A 262 9.66 -1.75 0.89
CA VAL A 262 10.41 -0.54 1.20
C VAL A 262 11.85 -0.89 1.59
N ALA A 263 12.05 -1.91 2.42
CA ALA A 263 13.39 -2.35 2.81
C ALA A 263 14.24 -2.81 1.61
N ASP A 264 13.64 -3.54 0.67
CA ASP A 264 14.31 -3.94 -0.57
C ASP A 264 14.68 -2.71 -1.43
N LYS A 265 13.78 -1.74 -1.56
CA LYS A 265 14.03 -0.48 -2.29
C LYS A 265 15.13 0.37 -1.65
N GLU A 266 15.17 0.42 -0.32
CA GLU A 266 16.23 1.13 0.42
C GLU A 266 17.61 0.51 0.14
N LYS A 267 17.70 -0.82 0.11
CA LYS A 267 18.93 -1.53 -0.22
C LYS A 267 19.40 -1.26 -1.66
N ASP A 268 18.48 -1.24 -2.62
CA ASP A 268 18.79 -0.88 -4.00
C ASP A 268 19.30 0.57 -4.12
N LEU A 269 18.69 1.49 -3.35
CA LEU A 269 19.09 2.89 -3.30
C LEU A 269 20.48 3.06 -2.67
N GLU A 270 20.79 2.32 -1.61
CA GLU A 270 22.11 2.32 -0.98
C GLU A 270 23.19 1.82 -1.96
N LYS A 271 22.93 0.72 -2.67
CA LYS A 271 23.85 0.20 -3.71
C LYS A 271 24.10 1.24 -4.81
N ALA A 272 23.05 1.89 -5.30
CA ALA A 272 23.18 2.94 -6.32
C ALA A 272 24.02 4.13 -5.82
N ASN A 273 23.89 4.51 -4.55
CA ASN A 273 24.70 5.57 -3.94
C ASN A 273 26.20 5.22 -3.87
N VAL A 274 26.55 3.97 -3.54
CA VAL A 274 27.94 3.51 -3.52
C VAL A 274 28.55 3.53 -4.93
N GLU A 275 27.82 3.04 -5.93
CA GLU A 275 28.26 3.08 -7.33
C GLU A 275 28.52 4.52 -7.80
N PHE A 276 27.72 5.49 -7.36
CA PHE A 276 27.95 6.89 -7.66
C PHE A 276 29.17 7.50 -7.01
N ALA A 277 29.41 7.20 -5.73
CA ALA A 277 30.59 7.68 -5.04
C ALA A 277 31.87 7.21 -5.76
N ALA A 278 31.84 5.99 -6.32
CA ALA A 278 32.92 5.47 -7.15
C ALA A 278 33.07 6.26 -8.47
N ILE A 279 31.97 6.55 -9.18
CA ILE A 279 32.01 7.36 -10.42
C ILE A 279 32.56 8.77 -10.15
N ASP A 280 32.14 9.41 -9.07
CA ASP A 280 32.62 10.75 -8.70
C ASP A 280 34.13 10.72 -8.39
N THR A 281 34.60 9.71 -7.67
CA THR A 281 36.04 9.52 -7.40
C THR A 281 36.85 9.33 -8.68
N ILE A 282 36.35 8.53 -9.62
CA ILE A 282 37.01 8.33 -10.92
C ILE A 282 37.04 9.65 -11.70
N MET A 283 35.92 10.38 -11.78
CA MET A 283 35.85 11.66 -12.48
C MET A 283 36.78 12.70 -11.86
N ASN A 284 36.93 12.70 -10.53
CA ASN A 284 37.88 13.55 -9.82
C ASN A 284 39.33 13.21 -10.22
N SER A 285 39.67 11.93 -10.33
CA SER A 285 41.01 11.50 -10.76
C SER A 285 41.33 11.90 -12.20
N ILE A 286 40.37 11.74 -13.12
CA ILE A 286 40.53 12.08 -14.54
C ILE A 286 40.67 13.60 -14.68
N ALA A 287 39.83 14.39 -14.00
CA ALA A 287 39.92 15.84 -14.02
C ALA A 287 41.27 16.35 -13.51
N SER A 288 41.80 15.75 -12.44
CA SER A 288 43.14 16.05 -11.94
C SER A 288 44.21 15.73 -12.98
N SER A 289 44.16 14.53 -13.58
CA SER A 289 45.13 14.10 -14.58
C SER A 289 45.14 15.00 -15.83
N ILE A 290 43.95 15.36 -16.34
CA ILE A 290 43.81 16.28 -17.48
C ILE A 290 44.34 17.67 -17.12
N TYR A 291 44.04 18.19 -15.93
CA TYR A 291 44.55 19.48 -15.50
C TYR A 291 46.08 19.47 -15.41
N ASP A 292 46.66 18.49 -14.72
CA ASP A 292 48.11 18.38 -14.53
C ASP A 292 48.84 18.21 -15.88
N SER A 293 48.29 17.39 -16.79
CA SER A 293 48.81 17.24 -18.16
C SER A 293 48.72 18.55 -18.96
N THR A 294 47.60 19.26 -18.89
CA THR A 294 47.41 20.53 -19.61
C THR A 294 48.34 21.61 -19.09
N CYS A 295 48.53 21.70 -17.77
CA CYS A 295 49.48 22.63 -17.17
C CYS A 295 50.92 22.34 -17.62
N SER A 296 51.31 21.07 -17.76
CA SER A 296 52.62 20.70 -18.28
C SER A 296 52.80 21.15 -19.74
N VAL A 297 51.82 20.87 -20.60
CA VAL A 297 51.85 21.25 -22.02
C VAL A 297 51.86 22.77 -22.19
N VAL A 298 51.01 23.50 -21.47
CA VAL A 298 50.94 24.97 -21.54
C VAL A 298 52.26 25.61 -21.10
N ALA A 299 52.84 25.14 -19.99
CA ALA A 299 54.12 25.64 -19.50
C ALA A 299 55.27 25.35 -20.47
N GLU A 300 55.23 24.23 -21.20
CA GLU A 300 56.24 23.90 -22.20
C GLU A 300 56.05 24.68 -23.50
N VAL A 301 54.84 24.71 -24.06
CA VAL A 301 54.58 25.33 -25.37
C VAL A 301 54.62 26.86 -25.30
N VAL A 302 53.88 27.47 -24.37
CA VAL A 302 53.71 28.94 -24.37
C VAL A 302 55.01 29.66 -24.05
N THR A 303 55.80 29.12 -23.12
CA THR A 303 57.00 29.80 -22.65
C THR A 303 58.22 29.44 -23.47
N ARG A 304 58.36 28.19 -23.92
CA ARG A 304 59.53 27.77 -24.71
C ARG A 304 59.43 28.25 -26.16
N ASP A 305 58.29 28.13 -26.83
CA ASP A 305 58.20 28.48 -28.26
C ASP A 305 58.22 30.00 -28.49
N VAL A 306 57.52 30.78 -27.66
CA VAL A 306 57.48 32.25 -27.82
C VAL A 306 58.85 32.87 -27.53
N LEU A 307 59.57 32.37 -26.52
CA LEU A 307 60.85 32.94 -26.10
C LEU A 307 62.02 32.37 -26.92
N LYS A 308 61.99 31.11 -27.37
CA LYS A 308 62.96 30.60 -28.36
C LYS A 308 62.88 31.33 -29.68
N ARG A 309 61.68 31.58 -30.23
CA ARG A 309 61.52 32.38 -31.46
C ARG A 309 62.13 33.78 -31.31
N SER A 310 62.02 34.38 -30.12
CA SER A 310 62.62 35.67 -29.81
C SER A 310 64.16 35.59 -29.73
N ILE A 311 64.71 34.55 -29.11
CA ILE A 311 66.16 34.29 -29.08
C ILE A 311 66.69 34.01 -30.49
N ASP A 312 65.99 33.20 -31.29
CA ASP A 312 66.40 32.83 -32.63
C ASP A 312 66.36 34.05 -33.57
N SER A 313 65.37 34.93 -33.39
CA SER A 313 65.33 36.23 -34.07
C SER A 313 66.50 37.13 -33.65
N ALA A 314 66.87 37.14 -32.37
CA ALA A 314 68.03 37.90 -31.87
C ALA A 314 69.37 37.31 -32.34
N LYS A 315 69.48 35.98 -32.44
CA LYS A 315 70.65 35.29 -33.02
C LYS A 315 70.77 35.59 -34.52
N ALA A 316 69.67 35.58 -35.26
CA ALA A 316 69.64 35.96 -36.67
C ALA A 316 70.06 37.42 -36.88
N ALA A 317 69.55 38.35 -36.07
CA ALA A 317 69.95 39.76 -36.09
C ALA A 317 71.46 39.95 -35.78
N LYS A 318 71.99 39.16 -34.85
CA LYS A 318 73.43 39.14 -34.54
C LYS A 318 74.28 38.66 -35.72
N ASP A 319 73.86 37.58 -36.39
CA ASP A 319 74.59 37.02 -37.53
C ASP A 319 74.55 37.96 -38.76
N GLU A 320 73.47 38.75 -38.90
CA GLU A 320 73.33 39.83 -39.89
C GLU A 320 74.28 41.02 -39.60
N GLU A 321 74.40 41.41 -38.33
CA GLU A 321 75.29 42.49 -37.87
C GLU A 321 76.79 42.09 -37.96
N GLU A 322 77.13 40.84 -37.66
CA GLU A 322 78.50 40.31 -37.84
C GLU A 322 78.93 40.25 -39.31
N ARG A 323 77.98 40.09 -40.25
CA ARG A 323 78.21 40.13 -41.71
C ARG A 323 78.42 41.53 -42.27
N THR A 324 77.83 42.55 -41.66
CA THR A 324 77.83 43.94 -42.15
C THR A 324 78.91 44.82 -41.52
N SER A 325 79.57 44.36 -40.45
CA SER A 325 80.48 45.19 -39.66
C SER A 325 81.99 45.02 -39.93
N PHE A 326 82.69 46.16 -39.95
CA PHE A 326 84.13 46.39 -40.20
C PHE A 326 85.04 46.22 -38.95
N TYR A 327 84.61 45.47 -37.93
CA TYR A 327 85.38 45.26 -36.69
C TYR A 327 86.60 44.32 -36.88
N SER A 328 87.65 44.48 -36.05
CA SER A 328 88.84 43.62 -36.04
C SER A 328 88.55 42.22 -35.48
N SER A 329 89.38 41.18 -35.76
CA SER A 329 89.06 39.80 -35.35
C SER A 329 88.97 39.61 -33.83
N TYR A 330 89.74 40.38 -33.06
CA TYR A 330 89.72 40.35 -31.60
C TYR A 330 88.42 40.94 -31.03
N GLU A 331 87.94 42.05 -31.61
CA GLU A 331 86.67 42.69 -31.21
C GLU A 331 85.46 41.80 -31.53
N LYS A 332 85.48 41.11 -32.68
CA LYS A 332 84.45 40.11 -33.01
C LYS A 332 84.42 38.95 -32.01
N GLN A 333 85.59 38.47 -31.56
CA GLN A 333 85.68 37.39 -30.57
C GLN A 333 85.20 37.83 -29.18
N ALA A 334 85.59 39.04 -28.75
CA ALA A 334 85.14 39.62 -27.48
C ALA A 334 83.61 39.82 -27.47
N MET A 335 83.06 40.41 -28.53
CA MET A 335 81.61 40.61 -28.70
C MET A 335 80.85 39.28 -28.76
N GLY A 336 81.33 38.31 -29.53
CA GLY A 336 80.73 36.97 -29.61
C GLY A 336 80.67 36.27 -28.25
N SER A 337 81.71 36.43 -27.41
CA SER A 337 81.73 35.87 -26.05
C SER A 337 80.74 36.55 -25.11
N LEU A 338 80.56 37.88 -25.22
CA LEU A 338 79.59 38.65 -24.44
C LEU A 338 78.15 38.32 -24.85
N LEU A 339 77.89 38.23 -26.15
CA LEU A 339 76.59 37.82 -26.71
C LEU A 339 76.22 36.39 -26.30
N LYS A 340 77.17 35.45 -26.34
CA LYS A 340 76.94 34.08 -25.84
C LYS A 340 76.57 34.07 -24.35
N ARG A 341 77.25 34.87 -23.52
CA ARG A 341 76.90 35.02 -22.09
C ARG A 341 75.55 35.71 -21.86
N PHE A 342 75.14 36.59 -22.77
CA PHE A 342 73.83 37.24 -22.72
C PHE A 342 72.72 36.24 -23.09
N ILE A 343 72.87 35.53 -24.21
CA ILE A 343 71.95 34.47 -24.65
C ILE A 343 71.75 33.43 -23.54
N ASN A 344 72.84 32.92 -22.95
CA ASN A 344 72.73 31.93 -21.86
C ASN A 344 71.97 32.49 -20.63
N ARG A 345 72.11 33.78 -20.31
CA ARG A 345 71.37 34.43 -19.21
C ARG A 345 69.89 34.60 -19.54
N VAL A 346 69.57 34.91 -20.79
CA VAL A 346 68.18 34.97 -21.26
C VAL A 346 67.56 33.57 -21.20
N GLU A 347 68.28 32.53 -21.65
CA GLU A 347 67.85 31.13 -21.54
C GLU A 347 67.58 30.72 -20.08
N GLN A 348 68.47 31.06 -19.15
CA GLN A 348 68.23 30.82 -17.71
C GLN A 348 67.03 31.60 -17.17
N THR A 349 66.84 32.85 -17.61
CA THR A 349 65.69 33.67 -17.20
C THR A 349 64.37 33.07 -17.70
N ILE A 350 64.39 32.48 -18.91
CA ILE A 350 63.24 31.77 -19.47
C ILE A 350 62.90 30.56 -18.61
N ASP A 351 63.89 29.73 -18.26
CA ASP A 351 63.67 28.55 -17.40
C ASP A 351 63.09 28.95 -16.03
N ASP A 352 63.56 30.06 -15.45
CA ASP A 352 63.03 30.64 -14.22
C ASP A 352 61.57 31.12 -14.35
N VAL A 353 61.20 31.68 -15.50
CA VAL A 353 59.83 32.11 -15.79
C VAL A 353 58.92 30.89 -16.00
N VAL A 354 59.37 29.87 -16.75
CA VAL A 354 58.67 28.58 -16.92
C VAL A 354 58.39 27.97 -15.55
N TYR A 355 59.41 27.91 -14.69
CA TYR A 355 59.29 27.36 -13.34
C TYR A 355 58.26 28.13 -12.50
N ARG A 356 58.31 29.47 -12.52
CA ARG A 356 57.32 30.31 -11.81
C ARG A 356 55.89 30.12 -12.30
N VAL A 357 55.71 29.98 -13.62
CA VAL A 357 54.39 29.70 -14.22
C VAL A 357 53.88 28.33 -13.77
N LYS A 358 54.71 27.28 -13.82
CA LYS A 358 54.37 25.94 -13.30
C LYS A 358 53.97 26.00 -11.82
N CYS A 359 54.76 26.71 -11.00
CA CYS A 359 54.46 26.90 -9.58
C CYS A 359 53.12 27.61 -9.36
N LYS A 360 52.78 28.62 -10.17
CA LYS A 360 51.52 29.37 -10.03
C LYS A 360 50.29 28.54 -10.37
N PHE A 361 50.38 27.69 -11.39
CA PHE A 361 49.33 26.73 -11.75
C PHE A 361 49.18 25.58 -10.75
N SER A 362 50.26 25.27 -10.02
CA SER A 362 50.30 24.23 -8.98
C SER A 362 49.92 24.71 -7.58
N GLN A 363 49.61 26.01 -7.40
CA GLN A 363 49.10 26.53 -6.12
C GLN A 363 47.75 25.89 -5.78
N ASP A 364 47.59 25.35 -4.57
CA ASP A 364 46.43 24.55 -4.15
C ASP A 364 45.08 25.23 -4.37
N ASP A 365 44.99 26.53 -4.12
CA ASP A 365 43.77 27.32 -4.30
C ASP A 365 43.32 27.43 -5.77
N ASN A 366 44.27 27.55 -6.70
CA ASN A 366 43.98 27.64 -8.14
C ASN A 366 43.75 26.25 -8.72
N ARG A 367 44.54 25.26 -8.28
CA ARG A 367 44.45 23.86 -8.70
C ARG A 367 43.07 23.29 -8.38
N SER A 368 42.61 23.44 -7.13
CA SER A 368 41.31 22.91 -6.69
C SER A 368 40.13 23.52 -7.45
N LYS A 369 40.12 24.85 -7.64
CA LYS A 369 39.08 25.56 -8.40
C LYS A 369 39.04 25.15 -9.87
N ASN A 370 40.21 24.99 -10.49
CA ASN A 370 40.28 24.60 -11.90
C ASN A 370 39.89 23.13 -12.11
N ILE A 371 40.26 22.23 -11.20
CA ILE A 371 39.81 20.83 -11.22
C ILE A 371 38.28 20.76 -11.10
N GLN A 372 37.66 21.53 -10.20
CA GLN A 372 36.20 21.61 -10.11
C GLN A 372 35.54 22.13 -11.40
N LEU A 373 36.14 23.12 -12.07
CA LEU A 373 35.65 23.61 -13.36
C LEU A 373 35.74 22.53 -14.46
N VAL A 374 36.81 21.74 -14.48
CA VAL A 374 36.97 20.60 -15.41
C VAL A 374 35.89 19.55 -15.12
N GLN A 375 35.66 19.19 -13.86
CA GLN A 375 34.59 18.25 -13.47
C GLN A 375 33.20 18.75 -13.88
N GLN A 376 32.90 20.04 -13.64
CA GLN A 376 31.61 20.61 -14.03
C GLN A 376 31.39 20.53 -15.54
N LYS A 377 32.45 20.73 -16.34
CA LYS A 377 32.40 20.56 -17.80
C LYS A 377 32.23 19.10 -18.20
N MET A 378 32.94 18.16 -17.56
CA MET A 378 32.78 16.73 -17.79
C MET A 378 31.32 16.29 -17.54
N TRP A 379 30.72 16.72 -16.44
CA TRP A 379 29.33 16.45 -16.12
C TRP A 379 28.37 17.02 -17.17
N ARG A 380 28.56 18.27 -17.61
CA ARG A 380 27.75 18.87 -18.69
C ARG A 380 27.88 18.12 -20.02
N ASN A 381 29.06 17.62 -20.33
CA ASN A 381 29.27 16.82 -21.54
C ASN A 381 28.59 15.44 -21.41
N LEU A 382 28.60 14.85 -20.22
CA LEU A 382 27.87 13.61 -19.95
C LEU A 382 26.34 13.80 -20.06
N ASP A 383 25.81 14.93 -19.57
CA ASP A 383 24.41 15.33 -19.74
C ASP A 383 24.04 15.45 -21.23
N ARG A 384 24.89 16.11 -22.03
CA ARG A 384 24.71 16.20 -23.50
C ARG A 384 24.76 14.84 -24.17
N LEU A 385 25.73 14.00 -23.80
CA LEU A 385 25.89 12.64 -24.34
C LEU A 385 24.64 11.79 -24.07
N ALA A 386 24.01 11.95 -22.91
CA ALA A 386 22.76 11.27 -22.57
C ALA A 386 21.58 11.74 -23.44
N GLU A 387 21.53 13.03 -23.77
CA GLU A 387 20.45 13.66 -24.54
C GLU A 387 20.57 13.39 -26.05
N SER A 388 21.75 13.61 -26.64
CA SER A 388 21.97 13.56 -28.09
C SER A 388 22.70 12.31 -28.59
N GLY A 389 23.29 11.51 -27.70
CA GLY A 389 24.21 10.44 -28.08
C GLY A 389 25.58 10.97 -28.54
N PRO A 390 26.57 10.09 -28.75
CA PRO A 390 27.90 10.47 -29.25
C PRO A 390 27.82 10.90 -30.71
N HIS A 391 28.66 11.86 -31.10
CA HIS A 391 28.78 12.23 -32.51
C HIS A 391 29.58 11.18 -33.30
N ASP A 392 29.30 11.03 -34.59
CA ASP A 392 29.93 10.01 -35.46
C ASP A 392 31.46 10.07 -35.46
N TYR A 393 32.05 11.27 -35.31
CA TYR A 393 33.50 11.47 -35.24
C TYR A 393 34.11 11.07 -33.88
N GLU A 394 33.32 10.97 -32.82
CA GLU A 394 33.76 10.59 -31.47
C GLU A 394 33.91 9.06 -31.32
N ILE A 395 33.26 8.30 -32.19
CA ILE A 395 33.34 6.84 -32.28
C ILE A 395 34.57 6.40 -33.10
N CYS A 396 35.15 7.33 -33.88
CA CYS A 396 36.29 7.09 -34.75
C CYS A 396 37.64 7.18 -34.01
N TYR A 397 37.96 6.20 -33.16
CA TYR A 397 39.34 6.04 -32.67
C TYR A 397 39.84 4.61 -32.93
N GLY A 398 40.74 4.49 -33.91
CA GLY A 398 41.41 3.23 -34.27
C GLY A 398 40.68 2.48 -35.39
N ASN A 399 41.47 1.96 -36.34
CA ASN A 399 41.00 1.35 -37.59
C ASN A 399 39.92 0.25 -37.41
N GLU A 400 39.03 0.15 -38.40
CA GLU A 400 38.14 -0.99 -38.75
C GLU A 400 36.95 -1.33 -37.82
N LEU A 401 35.99 -0.41 -37.66
CA LEU A 401 34.62 -0.78 -37.24
C LEU A 401 33.64 -0.67 -38.40
N ASN A 402 32.86 -1.72 -38.66
CA ASN A 402 31.82 -1.71 -39.69
C ASN A 402 30.64 -0.81 -39.26
N TYR A 403 29.95 -0.19 -40.23
CA TYR A 403 28.91 0.84 -39.99
C TYR A 403 27.76 0.34 -39.08
N SER A 404 27.44 -0.96 -39.13
CA SER A 404 26.44 -1.58 -38.25
C SER A 404 26.88 -1.69 -36.79
N ASP A 405 28.18 -1.80 -36.53
CA ASP A 405 28.73 -1.92 -35.18
C ASP A 405 28.94 -0.55 -34.54
N MET A 406 29.19 0.50 -35.36
CA MET A 406 29.21 1.89 -34.90
C MET A 406 27.86 2.34 -34.33
N GLY A 407 26.75 2.02 -35.00
CA GLY A 407 25.41 2.34 -34.49
C GLY A 407 25.11 1.66 -33.14
N LYS A 408 25.49 0.38 -32.99
CA LYS A 408 25.32 -0.36 -31.73
C LYS A 408 26.16 0.22 -30.59
N VAL A 409 27.42 0.57 -30.87
CA VAL A 409 28.32 1.18 -29.88
C VAL A 409 27.82 2.56 -29.48
N GLY A 410 27.35 3.38 -30.43
CA GLY A 410 26.76 4.69 -30.16
C GLY A 410 25.52 4.59 -29.26
N SER A 411 24.58 3.70 -29.59
CA SER A 411 23.37 3.48 -28.78
C SER A 411 23.70 2.97 -27.38
N LYS A 412 24.63 2.02 -27.25
CA LYS A 412 25.08 1.48 -25.95
C LYS A 412 25.71 2.58 -25.08
N THR A 413 26.52 3.44 -25.69
CA THR A 413 27.21 4.54 -25.01
C THR A 413 26.22 5.60 -24.52
N GLN A 414 25.23 5.95 -25.35
CA GLN A 414 24.15 6.86 -24.95
C GLN A 414 23.30 6.26 -23.82
N GLU A 415 22.98 4.97 -23.88
CA GLU A 415 22.24 4.26 -22.84
C GLU A 415 22.96 4.29 -21.48
N ILE A 416 24.28 4.03 -21.49
CA ILE A 416 25.11 4.12 -20.28
C ILE A 416 25.11 5.56 -19.73
N ALA A 417 25.26 6.57 -20.59
CA ALA A 417 25.22 7.97 -20.17
C ALA A 417 23.86 8.35 -19.57
N GLN A 418 22.75 7.88 -20.15
CA GLN A 418 21.40 8.10 -19.61
C GLN A 418 21.21 7.44 -18.24
N GLN A 419 21.73 6.23 -18.04
CA GLN A 419 21.67 5.56 -16.74
C GLN A 419 22.43 6.36 -15.67
N VAL A 420 23.64 6.83 -15.99
CA VAL A 420 24.45 7.63 -15.04
C VAL A 420 23.81 8.98 -14.75
N VAL A 421 23.25 9.67 -15.74
CA VAL A 421 22.59 10.97 -15.55
C VAL A 421 21.28 10.85 -14.77
N ARG A 422 20.44 9.85 -15.09
CA ARG A 422 19.17 9.62 -14.39
C ARG A 422 19.38 9.37 -12.91
N ARG A 423 20.32 8.47 -12.60
CA ARG A 423 20.60 8.13 -11.20
C ARG A 423 21.16 9.38 -10.44
N ARG A 424 21.82 10.34 -11.11
CA ARG A 424 22.36 11.58 -10.50
C ARG A 424 21.27 12.59 -10.19
N ARG A 425 20.26 12.71 -11.06
CA ARG A 425 19.11 13.61 -10.92
C ARG A 425 18.05 13.10 -9.95
N GLY A 426 18.08 11.81 -9.58
CA GLY A 426 17.18 11.21 -8.58
C GLY A 426 17.62 11.39 -7.11
N ARG A 427 18.58 12.29 -6.85
CA ARG A 427 19.00 12.73 -5.51
C ARG A 427 18.27 13.98 -5.07
#